data_AF-A0A9X3S469-F1
#
_entry.id   AF-A0A9X3S469-F1
#
_cell.length_a   1.000
_cell.length_b   1.000
_cell.length_c   1.000
_cell.angle_alpha   90.00
_cell.angle_beta   90.00
_cell.angle_gamma   90.00
#
_symmetry.space_group_name_H-M   'P 1'
#
loop_
_entity.id
_entity.type
_entity.pdbx_description
1 polymer ?
#
loop_
_entity_poly.entity_id
_entity_poly.type
_entity_poly.pdbx_seq_one_letter_code
_entity_poly.pdbx_strand_id
1 'polypeptide(L)'
;MNAVWLTIAVLAVGTVATKVVGPLVLGTRPPNERMLSMTGLVAPALLAALVVYETLGAHGQGITIDARAAGLGAALLAILARAPMLVVVLVAAAVTAGVRALT
;
A
#
# COMPACT_ATOMS: atom_id res chain seq x y z
N MET A 1 -18.74 14.82 26.35
CA MET A 1 -17.86 13.90 25.61
C MET A 1 -17.73 14.44 24.19
N ASN A 2 -16.55 14.93 23.77
CA ASN A 2 -16.39 15.48 22.42
C ASN A 2 -16.32 14.36 21.38
N ALA A 3 -16.74 14.65 20.15
CA ALA A 3 -16.71 13.70 19.03
C ALA A 3 -15.34 13.02 18.86
N VAL A 4 -14.25 13.78 19.09
CA VAL A 4 -12.86 13.28 19.06
C VAL A 4 -12.61 12.19 20.11
N TRP A 5 -13.06 12.39 21.35
CA TRP A 5 -12.88 11.40 22.41
C TRP A 5 -13.72 10.14 22.17
N LEU A 6 -14.91 10.30 21.58
CA LEU A 6 -15.76 9.18 21.18
C LEU A 6 -15.13 8.38 20.04
N THR A 7 -14.60 9.02 18.99
CA THR A 7 -13.92 8.32 17.88
C THR A 7 -12.67 7.59 18.34
N ILE A 8 -11.86 8.20 19.22
CA ILE A 8 -10.68 7.54 19.81
C ILE A 8 -11.12 6.29 20.58
N ALA A 9 -12.14 6.39 21.44
CA ALA A 9 -12.63 5.26 22.21
C ALA A 9 -13.14 4.13 21.30
N VAL A 10 -13.90 4.46 20.25
CA VAL A 10 -14.41 3.49 19.27
C VAL A 10 -13.26 2.82 18.51
N LEU A 11 -12.28 3.57 18.02
CA LEU A 11 -11.12 3.01 17.31
C LEU A 11 -10.27 2.13 18.22
N ALA A 12 -10.06 2.53 19.48
CA ALA A 12 -9.32 1.75 20.46
C ALA A 12 -10.02 0.41 20.74
N VAL A 13 -11.32 0.45 21.06
CA VAL A 13 -12.12 -0.76 21.31
C VAL A 13 -12.19 -1.64 20.07
N GLY A 14 -12.43 -1.05 18.90
CA GLY A 14 -12.46 -1.77 17.62
C GLY A 14 -11.14 -2.48 17.32
N THR A 15 -10.00 -1.79 17.53
CA THR A 15 -8.67 -2.37 17.30
C THR A 15 -8.40 -3.55 18.24
N VAL A 16 -8.74 -3.41 19.52
CA VAL A 16 -8.61 -4.50 20.50
C VAL A 16 -9.51 -5.67 20.12
N ALA A 17 -10.77 -5.39 19.78
CA ALA A 17 -11.71 -6.42 19.36
C ALA A 17 -11.18 -7.20 18.14
N THR A 18 -10.71 -6.52 17.09
CA THR A 18 -10.12 -7.15 15.90
C THR A 18 -8.90 -8.00 16.23
N LYS A 19 -8.00 -7.52 17.10
CA LYS A 19 -6.82 -8.31 17.53
C LYS A 19 -7.21 -9.58 18.28
N VAL A 20 -8.25 -9.51 19.11
CA VAL A 20 -8.70 -10.63 19.95
C VAL A 20 -9.39 -11.72 19.12
N VAL A 21 -9.99 -11.40 17.97
CA VAL A 21 -10.58 -12.40 17.05
C VAL A 21 -9.58 -13.48 16.65
N GLY A 22 -8.33 -13.14 16.36
CA GLY A 22 -7.31 -14.12 15.94
C GLY A 22 -7.10 -15.25 16.95
N PRO A 23 -6.68 -14.94 18.19
CA PRO A 23 -6.56 -15.94 19.25
C PRO A 23 -7.87 -16.63 19.63
N LEU A 24 -9.01 -15.94 19.60
CA LEU A 24 -10.31 -16.56 19.90
C LEU A 24 -10.73 -17.60 18.84
N VAL A 25 -10.44 -17.35 17.56
CA VAL A 25 -10.82 -18.24 16.46
C VAL A 25 -9.80 -19.39 16.30
N LEU A 26 -8.50 -19.13 16.43
CA LEU A 26 -7.46 -20.15 16.26
C LEU A 26 -7.19 -20.94 17.55
N GLY A 27 -7.36 -20.34 18.72
CA GLY A 27 -7.00 -20.95 20.00
C GLY A 27 -5.54 -21.42 20.02
N THR A 28 -5.34 -22.70 20.35
CA THR A 28 -4.03 -23.36 20.34
C THR A 28 -3.72 -24.09 19.04
N ARG A 29 -4.60 -24.00 18.03
CA ARG A 29 -4.42 -24.74 16.76
C ARG A 29 -3.41 -24.01 15.88
N PRO A 30 -2.38 -24.70 15.37
CA PRO A 30 -1.47 -24.10 14.42
C PRO A 30 -2.23 -23.74 13.13
N PRO A 31 -2.00 -22.54 12.56
CA PRO A 31 -2.57 -22.16 11.28
C PRO A 31 -2.06 -23.08 10.16
N ASN A 32 -2.94 -23.40 9.20
CA ASN A 32 -2.56 -24.16 8.01
C ASN A 32 -1.54 -23.36 7.18
N GLU A 33 -0.64 -24.04 6.47
CA GLU A 33 0.39 -23.43 5.60
C GLU A 33 -0.19 -22.43 4.60
N ARG A 34 -1.38 -22.72 4.07
CA ARG A 34 -2.10 -21.82 3.15
C ARG A 34 -2.50 -20.48 3.81
N MET A 35 -2.80 -20.49 5.10
CA MET A 35 -3.16 -19.27 5.83
C MET A 35 -1.92 -18.43 6.13
N LEU A 36 -0.80 -19.07 6.44
CA LEU A 36 0.50 -18.39 6.62
C LEU A 36 0.97 -17.73 5.32
N SER A 37 0.86 -18.43 4.19
CA SER A 37 1.25 -17.87 2.89
C SER A 37 0.38 -16.68 2.49
N MET A 38 -0.94 -16.74 2.71
CA MET A 38 -1.83 -15.60 2.48
C MET A 38 -1.48 -14.40 3.35
N THR A 39 -1.21 -14.61 4.64
CA THR A 39 -0.86 -13.53 5.57
C THR A 39 0.44 -12.83 5.15
N GLY A 40 1.42 -13.57 4.63
CA GLY A 40 2.66 -13.01 4.08
C GLY A 40 2.45 -12.15 2.84
N LEU A 41 1.37 -12.36 2.10
CA LEU A 41 1.02 -11.59 0.91
C LEU A 41 0.14 -10.37 1.18
N VAL A 42 -0.50 -10.27 2.35
CA VAL A 42 -1.41 -9.15 2.68
C VAL A 42 -0.68 -7.81 2.61
N ALA A 43 0.47 -7.67 3.27
CA ALA A 43 1.23 -6.42 3.27
C ALA A 43 1.65 -5.98 1.85
N PRO A 44 2.34 -6.81 1.03
CA PRO A 44 2.70 -6.40 -0.32
C PRO A 44 1.47 -6.21 -1.22
N ALA A 45 0.38 -6.96 -1.04
CA ALA A 45 -0.84 -6.77 -1.83
C ALA A 45 -1.52 -5.42 -1.52
N LEU A 46 -1.59 -5.03 -0.25
CA LEU A 46 -2.12 -3.72 0.15
C LEU A 46 -1.25 -2.57 -0.36
N LEU A 47 0.08 -2.71 -0.30
CA LEU A 47 1.00 -1.72 -0.88
C LEU A 47 0.87 -1.64 -2.40
N ALA A 48 0.72 -2.78 -3.09
CA ALA A 48 0.50 -2.79 -4.54
C ALA A 48 -0.83 -2.12 -4.90
N ALA A 49 -1.90 -2.43 -4.17
CA ALA A 49 -3.20 -1.78 -4.34
C ALA A 49 -3.11 -0.27 -4.09
N LEU A 50 -2.36 0.16 -3.07
CA LEU A 50 -2.10 1.58 -2.80
C LEU A 50 -1.35 2.23 -3.96
N VAL A 51 -0.32 1.60 -4.49
CA VAL A 51 0.42 2.13 -5.66
C VAL A 51 -0.52 2.28 -6.85
N VAL A 52 -1.37 1.29 -7.13
CA VAL A 52 -2.38 1.36 -8.21
C VAL A 52 -3.38 2.50 -7.95
N TYR A 53 -3.86 2.63 -6.72
CA TYR A 53 -4.79 3.70 -6.33
C TYR A 53 -4.16 5.09 -6.47
N GLU A 54 -2.94 5.27 -6.00
CA GLU A 54 -2.19 6.53 -6.05
C GLU A 54 -1.69 6.90 -7.45
N THR A 55 -1.64 5.94 -8.38
CA THR A 55 -1.19 6.15 -9.77
C THR A 55 -2.34 6.38 -10.74
N LEU A 56 -3.51 5.78 -10.48
CA LEU A 56 -4.68 5.85 -11.36
C LEU A 56 -5.86 6.64 -10.76
N GLY A 57 -5.86 6.90 -9.46
CA GLY A 57 -6.94 7.60 -8.77
C GLY A 57 -6.87 9.11 -8.96
N ALA A 58 -7.96 9.71 -9.44
CA ALA A 58 -8.19 11.13 -9.27
C ALA A 58 -8.72 11.40 -7.85
N HIS A 59 -8.35 12.53 -7.26
CA HIS A 59 -8.82 13.00 -5.95
C HIS A 59 -10.32 13.36 -5.97
N GLY A 60 -11.19 12.38 -6.26
CA GLY A 60 -12.64 12.52 -6.20
C GLY A 60 -13.37 11.98 -7.42
N GLN A 61 -13.02 12.37 -8.66
CA GLN A 61 -13.79 12.00 -9.85
C GLN A 61 -12.93 11.90 -11.13
N GLY A 62 -12.64 10.67 -11.58
CA GLY A 62 -12.00 10.38 -12.86
C GLY A 62 -10.81 9.42 -12.77
N ILE A 63 -10.42 8.84 -13.92
CA ILE A 63 -9.11 8.19 -14.08
C ILE A 63 -8.19 9.27 -14.65
N THR A 64 -7.22 9.73 -13.86
CA THR A 64 -6.17 10.66 -14.33
C THR A 64 -4.85 9.93 -14.34
N ILE A 65 -4.16 9.93 -15.48
CA ILE A 65 -2.80 9.41 -15.56
C ILE A 65 -1.87 10.49 -15.03
N ASP A 66 -1.53 10.41 -13.74
CA ASP A 66 -0.61 11.35 -13.08
C ASP A 66 0.84 11.09 -13.53
N ALA A 67 1.74 12.07 -13.35
CA ALA A 67 3.18 11.97 -13.58
C ALA A 67 3.83 10.78 -12.83
N ARG A 68 3.15 10.29 -11.78
CA ARG A 68 3.50 9.07 -11.04
C ARG A 68 3.49 7.83 -11.93
N ALA A 69 2.59 7.74 -12.92
CA ALA A 69 2.52 6.59 -13.83
C ALA A 69 3.77 6.49 -14.72
N ALA A 70 4.29 7.63 -15.19
CA ALA A 70 5.53 7.67 -15.96
C ALA A 70 6.74 7.23 -15.11
N GLY A 71 6.83 7.70 -13.86
CA GLY A 71 7.88 7.26 -12.93
C GLY A 71 7.79 5.78 -12.58
N LEU A 72 6.58 5.24 -12.40
CA LEU A 72 6.36 3.81 -12.18
C LEU A 72 6.82 2.98 -13.39
N GLY A 73 6.50 3.42 -14.60
CA GLY A 73 6.97 2.78 -15.83
C GLY A 73 8.50 2.76 -15.92
N ALA A 74 9.15 3.88 -15.58
CA ALA A 74 10.61 3.96 -15.55
C ALA A 74 11.22 3.05 -14.47
N ALA A 75 10.60 2.97 -13.29
CA ALA A 75 11.01 2.06 -12.23
C ALA A 75 10.96 0.59 -12.71
N LEU A 76 9.88 0.22 -13.40
CA LEU A 76 9.70 -1.13 -13.95
C LEU A 76 10.82 -1.47 -14.95
N LEU A 77 11.15 -0.54 -15.86
CA LEU A 77 12.25 -0.72 -16.81
C LEU A 77 13.61 -0.86 -16.11
N ALA A 78 13.88 -0.07 -15.07
CA ALA A 78 15.11 -0.16 -14.29
C ALA A 78 15.23 -1.50 -13.54
N ILE A 79 14.13 -2.02 -13.00
CA ILE A 79 14.08 -3.35 -12.37
C ILE A 79 14.34 -4.46 -13.40
N LEU A 80 13.74 -4.37 -14.59
CA LEU A 80 13.99 -5.31 -15.70
C LEU A 80 15.45 -5.30 -16.14
N ALA A 81 16.09 -4.13 -16.12
CA ALA A 81 17.53 -3.97 -16.35
C ALA A 81 18.41 -4.48 -15.18
N ARG A 82 17.82 -5.05 -14.12
CA ARG A 82 18.49 -5.52 -12.90
C ARG A 82 19.34 -4.45 -12.22
N ALA A 83 18.91 -3.19 -12.29
CA ALA A 83 19.57 -2.09 -11.60
C ALA A 83 19.47 -2.25 -10.06
N PRO A 84 20.44 -1.73 -9.29
CA PRO A 84 20.34 -1.73 -7.83
C PRO A 84 19.15 -0.89 -7.38
N MET A 85 18.50 -1.28 -6.27
CA MET A 85 17.23 -0.68 -5.83
C MET A 85 17.30 0.85 -5.67
N LEU A 86 18.46 1.36 -5.24
CA LEU A 86 18.69 2.79 -5.08
C LEU A 86 18.64 3.53 -6.42
N VAL A 87 19.17 2.93 -7.49
CA VAL A 87 19.10 3.48 -8.86
C VAL A 87 17.66 3.44 -9.37
N VAL A 88 16.91 2.37 -9.11
CA VAL A 88 15.47 2.28 -9.47
C VAL A 88 14.69 3.45 -8.87
N VAL A 89 14.88 3.72 -7.57
CA VAL A 89 14.20 4.82 -6.87
C VAL A 89 14.60 6.17 -7.44
N LEU A 90 15.89 6.40 -7.70
CA LEU A 90 16.37 7.67 -8.28
C LEU A 90 15.80 7.91 -9.68
N VAL A 91 15.78 6.89 -10.53
CA VAL A 91 15.21 6.97 -11.89
C VAL A 91 13.72 7.27 -11.82
N ALA A 92 12.96 6.55 -10.99
CA ALA A 92 11.53 6.78 -10.82
C ALA A 92 11.24 8.21 -10.35
N ALA A 93 11.95 8.68 -9.32
CA ALA A 93 11.80 10.03 -8.79
C ALA A 93 12.16 11.11 -9.82
N ALA A 94 13.26 10.93 -10.55
CA ALA A 94 13.70 11.87 -11.58
C ALA A 94 12.68 11.96 -12.74
N VAL A 95 12.15 10.83 -13.19
CA VAL A 95 11.13 10.81 -14.26
C VAL A 95 9.83 11.45 -13.79
N THR A 96 9.32 11.11 -12.61
CA THR A 96 8.11 11.77 -12.07
C THR A 96 8.33 13.28 -11.88
N ALA A 97 9.48 13.71 -11.35
CA ALA A 97 9.79 15.12 -11.18
C ALA A 97 9.89 15.85 -12.52
N GLY A 98 10.54 15.24 -13.52
CA GLY A 98 10.67 15.81 -14.87
C GLY A 98 9.33 15.94 -15.58
N VAL A 99 8.48 14.91 -15.54
CA VAL A 99 7.13 14.97 -16.14
C VAL A 99 6.29 16.02 -15.44
N ARG A 100 6.30 16.05 -14.10
CA ARG A 100 5.54 17.04 -13.32
C ARG A 100 6.04 18.48 -13.51
N ALA A 101 7.31 18.68 -13.83
CA ALA A 101 7.82 20.01 -14.14
C ALA A 101 7.32 20.54 -15.50
N LEU A 102 6.86 19.65 -16.39
CA LEU A 102 6.40 19.97 -17.74
C LEU A 102 4.88 20.04 -17.87
N THR A 103 4.12 19.50 -16.90
CA THR A 103 2.65 19.47 -16.86
C THR A 103 2.09 20.35 -15.75
#